data_AF-C3Z5L3-F1
#
_entry.id   AF-C3Z5L3-F1
#
_cell.length_a   1.000
_cell.length_b   1.000
_cell.length_c   1.000
_cell.angle_alpha   90.00
_cell.angle_beta   90.00
_cell.angle_gamma   90.00
#
_symmetry.space_group_name_H-M   'P 1'
#
loop_
_entity.id
_entity.type
_entity.pdbx_description
1 polymer ?
#
loop_
_entity_poly.entity_id
_entity_poly.type
_entity_poly.pdbx_seq_one_letter_code
_entity_poly.pdbx_strand_id
1 'polypeptide(L)'
;MLRPTRLVDEGEQVTLLCLSDGSPSPRFTWTRGNGVALPPAAVVDPATGTLVIGRVRPEDDGEYTCTAEDGVDVVSSSVSFDACPNITDCSDTNRYCPSWAQNGECENNPGWMNSNCPLSCGVCHPDLPADCLTTKRGRAWDTWECTNVTSVPEEVRTKLQLDTFYQKYLHAYGIPILGSSILPDDALRRCCYDVLFMLADRRDLRDSYFNVYGRAAIMAESEVTLDIPEHSHMDESFNTRARGLGGTVSYPVSTGAEENVLCYQSDSLRVEDIFMHEFAHGVHNMAAKIVIPDFDDRLGAAYQDALANGRFANTYADDTVFEYWAEGVQSYFNVNHESDPPDGIHNYVNTREELRGYDPALYNLIQEIFPCGNHVVDRCVKDYDASEIKVDCKNGLVRTTIDGSTIFE
;
A
#
# COMPACT_ATOMS: atom_id res chain seq x y z
N MET A 1 6.64 8.75 23.42
CA MET A 1 7.57 8.60 22.27
C MET A 1 6.94 9.31 21.08
N LEU A 2 7.67 10.23 20.44
CA LEU A 2 7.24 10.86 19.20
C LEU A 2 8.10 10.32 18.04
N ARG A 3 7.51 9.68 17.02
CA ARG A 3 8.19 9.31 15.76
C ARG A 3 7.19 9.25 14.59
N PRO A 4 7.59 9.69 13.39
CA PRO A 4 6.89 10.76 12.69
C PRO A 4 5.92 10.25 11.62
N THR A 5 4.87 11.02 11.33
CA THR A 5 4.40 11.18 9.96
C THR A 5 5.47 12.01 9.26
N ARG A 6 6.30 11.37 8.42
CA ARG A 6 7.50 11.99 7.85
C ARG A 6 7.17 13.06 6.81
N LEU A 7 6.02 12.97 6.16
CA LEU A 7 5.61 13.83 5.06
C LEU A 7 4.19 14.34 5.34
N VAL A 8 3.97 15.64 5.15
CA VAL A 8 2.64 16.24 5.19
C VAL A 8 2.49 17.12 3.96
N ASP A 9 1.37 16.96 3.28
CA ASP A 9 1.11 17.70 2.07
C ASP A 9 0.65 19.13 2.36
N GLU A 10 1.04 20.06 1.51
CA GLU A 10 0.50 21.41 1.52
C GLU A 10 -1.04 21.39 1.53
N GLY A 11 -1.63 22.14 2.46
CA GLY A 11 -3.07 22.23 2.67
C GLY A 11 -3.64 21.19 3.63
N GLU A 12 -2.88 20.18 4.04
CA GLU A 12 -3.36 19.17 4.99
C GLU A 12 -3.30 19.61 6.43
N GLN A 13 -4.04 18.88 7.27
CA GLN A 13 -3.92 18.96 8.70
C GLN A 13 -2.87 17.98 9.21
N VAL A 14 -1.93 18.45 10.04
CA VAL A 14 -1.08 17.59 10.85
C VAL A 14 -1.47 17.70 12.32
N THR A 15 -1.52 16.55 12.98
CA THR A 15 -1.73 16.43 14.42
C THR A 15 -0.53 15.74 15.04
N LEU A 16 0.21 16.44 15.89
CA LEU A 16 1.32 15.91 16.67
C LEU A 16 0.83 15.60 18.09
N LEU A 17 1.02 14.35 18.54
CA LEU A 17 0.54 13.87 19.83
C LEU A 17 1.71 13.54 20.76
N CYS A 18 1.86 14.32 21.83
CA CYS A 18 2.83 14.06 22.88
C CYS A 18 2.21 13.22 24.01
N LEU A 19 2.86 12.12 24.37
CA LEU A 19 2.41 11.22 25.44
C LEU A 19 3.43 11.19 26.58
N SER A 20 2.94 11.32 27.82
CA SER A 20 3.71 11.23 29.06
C SER A 20 2.86 10.55 30.15
N ASP A 21 3.49 9.74 30.99
CA ASP A 21 2.91 9.02 32.13
C ASP A 21 3.20 9.70 33.49
N GLY A 22 3.62 10.97 33.46
CA GLY A 22 3.91 11.77 34.65
C GLY A 22 2.74 11.83 35.64
N SER A 23 3.08 11.85 36.93
CA SER A 23 2.14 11.95 38.04
C SER A 23 2.67 12.96 39.07
N PRO A 24 2.08 14.16 39.21
CA PRO A 24 0.77 14.61 38.68
C PRO A 24 0.70 14.72 37.14
N SER A 25 -0.52 14.76 36.58
CA SER A 25 -0.69 14.90 35.12
C SER A 25 0.08 16.11 34.59
N PRO A 26 0.98 15.92 33.62
CA PRO A 26 1.86 16.98 33.16
C PRO A 26 1.10 18.01 32.33
N ARG A 27 1.61 19.24 32.34
CA ARG A 27 1.23 20.28 31.39
C ARG A 27 2.19 20.23 30.20
N PHE A 28 1.63 20.31 29.00
CA PHE A 28 2.41 20.24 27.77
C PHE A 28 2.61 21.60 27.13
N THR A 29 3.79 21.79 26.53
CA THR A 29 4.13 22.94 25.69
C THR A 29 4.82 22.46 24.42
N TRP A 30 4.67 23.23 23.35
CA TRP A 30 5.28 22.94 22.06
C TRP A 30 6.14 24.11 21.60
N THR A 31 7.30 23.80 21.05
CA THR A 31 8.21 24.76 20.42
C THR A 31 8.66 24.22 19.07
N ARG A 32 9.11 25.11 18.19
CA ARG A 32 9.74 24.74 16.92
C ARG A 32 11.26 24.85 17.04
N GLY A 33 11.98 24.01 16.30
CA GLY A 33 13.42 24.00 16.25
C GLY A 33 14.01 25.38 15.93
N ASN A 34 15.24 25.61 16.38
CA ASN A 34 16.01 26.84 16.11
C ASN A 34 15.35 28.15 16.61
N GLY A 35 14.42 28.08 17.56
CA GLY A 35 13.75 29.26 18.13
C GLY A 35 12.74 29.92 17.18
N VAL A 36 12.33 29.23 16.12
CA VAL A 36 11.28 29.68 15.22
C VAL A 36 9.93 29.64 15.95
N ALA A 37 9.07 30.62 15.67
CA ALA A 37 7.71 30.61 16.22
C ALA A 37 6.90 29.45 15.62
N LEU A 38 5.97 28.91 16.40
CA LEU A 38 4.98 27.98 15.86
C LEU A 38 4.19 28.65 14.72
N PRO A 39 3.74 27.88 13.71
CA PRO A 39 2.89 28.40 12.65
C PRO A 39 1.69 29.17 13.22
N PRO A 40 1.26 30.29 12.61
CA PRO A 40 0.11 31.06 13.10
C PRO A 40 -1.19 30.24 13.18
N ALA A 41 -1.30 29.18 12.37
CA ALA A 41 -2.44 28.26 12.35
C ALA A 41 -2.31 27.10 13.36
N ALA A 42 -1.25 27.04 14.15
CA ALA A 42 -1.03 25.99 15.14
C ALA A 42 -1.92 26.20 16.37
N VAL A 43 -2.68 25.17 16.72
CA VAL A 43 -3.49 25.10 17.94
C VAL A 43 -2.85 24.09 18.88
N VAL A 44 -2.54 24.53 20.10
CA VAL A 44 -1.93 23.69 21.14
C VAL A 44 -2.94 23.42 22.24
N ASP A 45 -3.16 22.15 22.55
CA ASP A 45 -3.86 21.71 23.75
C ASP A 45 -2.83 21.32 24.83
N PRO A 46 -2.66 22.15 25.87
CA PRO A 46 -1.68 21.91 26.92
C PRO A 46 -2.09 20.80 27.91
N ALA A 47 -3.35 20.31 27.86
CA ALA A 47 -3.83 19.24 28.74
C ALA A 47 -3.65 17.86 28.09
N THR A 48 -3.86 17.75 26.77
CA THR A 48 -3.71 16.49 26.04
C THR A 48 -2.35 16.31 25.38
N GLY A 49 -1.53 17.37 25.32
CA GLY A 49 -0.23 17.35 24.64
C GLY A 49 -0.34 17.38 23.12
N THR A 50 -1.48 17.81 22.58
CA THR A 50 -1.74 17.82 21.13
C THR A 50 -1.37 19.16 20.51
N LEU A 51 -0.68 19.13 19.36
CA LEU A 51 -0.49 20.27 18.47
C LEU A 51 -1.14 19.97 17.12
N VAL A 52 -1.99 20.88 16.66
CA VAL A 52 -2.71 20.76 15.38
C VAL A 52 -2.36 21.93 14.48
N ILE A 53 -1.84 21.67 13.28
CA ILE A 53 -1.73 22.68 12.21
C ILE A 53 -2.80 22.33 11.19
N GLY A 54 -3.83 23.17 11.07
CA GLY A 54 -5.02 22.84 10.25
C GLY A 54 -4.82 22.91 8.74
N ARG A 55 -3.83 23.68 8.28
CA ARG A 55 -3.43 23.80 6.87
C ARG A 55 -1.92 24.02 6.81
N VAL A 56 -1.20 22.94 6.54
CA VAL A 56 0.26 22.95 6.40
C VAL A 56 0.66 23.74 5.16
N ARG A 57 1.71 24.55 5.31
CA ARG A 57 2.44 25.17 4.21
C ARG A 57 3.84 24.58 4.11
N PRO A 58 4.52 24.70 2.95
CA PRO A 58 5.91 24.29 2.83
C PRO A 58 6.79 24.88 3.95
N GLU A 59 6.56 26.13 4.35
CA GLU A 59 7.35 26.80 5.40
C GLU A 59 7.04 26.32 6.83
N ASP A 60 6.11 25.39 7.02
CA ASP A 60 5.82 24.77 8.31
C ASP A 60 6.71 23.53 8.58
N ASP A 61 7.56 23.14 7.63
CA ASP A 61 8.46 21.98 7.72
C ASP A 61 9.42 22.02 8.93
N GLY A 62 9.91 20.87 9.34
CA GLY A 62 11.03 20.76 10.28
C GLY A 62 10.64 20.28 11.67
N GLU A 63 11.51 20.55 12.65
CA GLU A 63 11.45 19.92 13.98
C GLU A 63 10.52 20.67 14.95
N TYR A 64 9.69 19.90 15.65
CA TYR A 64 8.78 20.33 16.70
C TYR A 64 9.11 19.58 17.99
N THR A 65 9.29 20.33 19.08
CA THR A 65 9.64 19.79 20.39
C THR A 65 8.47 19.95 21.34
N CYS A 66 7.99 18.83 21.85
CA CYS A 66 7.07 18.80 22.98
C CYS A 66 7.87 18.81 24.29
N THR A 67 7.42 19.58 25.27
CA THR A 67 7.90 19.53 26.66
C THR A 67 6.74 19.23 27.59
N ALA A 68 6.88 18.21 28.43
CA ALA A 68 5.95 17.81 29.48
C ALA A 68 6.55 18.16 30.85
N GLU A 69 5.80 18.89 31.66
CA GLU A 69 6.21 19.35 32.99
C GLU A 69 5.12 19.04 34.01
N ASP A 70 5.45 18.33 35.09
CA ASP A 70 4.53 17.99 36.20
C ASP A 70 4.82 18.74 37.51
N GLY A 71 5.76 19.70 37.46
CA GLY A 71 6.23 20.46 38.62
C GLY A 71 7.29 19.75 39.46
N VAL A 72 7.63 18.50 39.14
CA VAL A 72 8.76 17.75 39.71
C VAL A 72 9.86 17.62 38.66
N ASP A 73 9.50 17.11 37.49
CA ASP A 73 10.39 16.87 36.37
C ASP A 73 9.91 17.58 35.10
N VAL A 74 10.88 17.81 34.21
CA VAL A 74 10.65 18.36 32.87
C VAL A 74 11.32 17.43 31.87
N VAL A 75 10.52 16.86 30.98
CA VAL A 75 10.99 15.97 29.92
C VAL A 75 10.53 16.48 28.56
N SER A 76 11.37 16.30 27.53
CA SER A 76 11.05 16.72 26.18
C SER A 76 11.32 15.63 25.15
N SER A 77 10.60 15.71 24.03
CA SER A 77 10.78 14.84 22.87
C SER A 77 10.52 15.65 21.60
N SER A 78 11.31 15.38 20.57
CA SER A 78 11.20 16.06 19.28
C SER A 78 10.63 15.15 18.19
N VAL A 79 10.02 15.76 17.18
CA VAL A 79 9.54 15.11 15.96
C VAL A 79 9.69 16.06 14.78
N SER A 80 10.04 15.54 13.61
CA SER A 80 10.09 16.32 12.38
C SER A 80 9.08 15.79 11.36
N PHE A 81 8.54 16.70 10.56
CA PHE A 81 7.84 16.34 9.33
C PHE A 81 8.31 17.26 8.19
N ASP A 82 8.32 16.73 6.98
CA ASP A 82 8.63 17.45 5.76
C ASP A 82 7.31 17.90 5.11
N ALA A 83 7.17 19.19 4.84
CA ALA A 83 5.99 19.74 4.18
C ALA A 83 6.17 19.67 2.65
N CYS A 84 5.48 18.76 1.99
CA CYS A 84 5.59 18.59 0.54
C CYS A 84 4.68 19.59 -0.21
N PRO A 85 5.25 20.49 -1.05
CA PRO A 85 4.46 21.47 -1.78
C PRO A 85 3.56 20.82 -2.84
N ASN A 86 2.60 21.58 -3.35
CA ASN A 86 1.89 21.18 -4.57
C ASN A 86 2.81 21.27 -5.79
N ILE A 87 3.14 20.12 -6.39
CA ILE A 87 4.00 20.01 -7.59
C ILE A 87 3.23 19.67 -8.88
N THR A 88 1.92 19.93 -8.91
CA THR A 88 1.07 19.69 -10.10
C THR A 88 1.43 20.57 -11.30
N ASP A 89 2.31 21.55 -11.10
CA ASP A 89 2.93 22.35 -12.16
C ASP A 89 3.93 21.53 -13.01
N CYS A 90 4.33 20.35 -12.54
CA CYS A 90 5.19 19.42 -13.23
C CYS A 90 4.48 18.08 -13.45
N SER A 91 4.67 17.49 -14.63
CA SER A 91 4.17 16.16 -14.95
C SER A 91 5.07 15.45 -15.93
N ASP A 92 5.03 14.12 -15.89
CA ASP A 92 5.63 13.29 -16.93
C ASP A 92 4.70 13.22 -18.15
N THR A 93 5.29 13.10 -19.34
CA THR A 93 4.56 12.98 -20.60
C THR A 93 4.27 11.53 -20.98
N ASN A 94 4.82 10.56 -20.24
CA ASN A 94 4.70 9.14 -20.53
C ASN A 94 4.47 8.31 -19.26
N ARG A 95 3.52 7.37 -19.32
CA ARG A 95 3.18 6.49 -18.20
C ARG A 95 4.32 5.56 -17.75
N TYR A 96 5.32 5.32 -18.60
CA TYR A 96 6.48 4.48 -18.29
C TYR A 96 7.62 5.26 -17.61
N CYS A 97 7.51 6.58 -17.49
CA CYS A 97 8.51 7.40 -16.79
C CYS A 97 8.87 6.91 -15.37
N PRO A 98 7.94 6.48 -14.49
CA PRO A 98 8.32 5.88 -13.20
C PRO A 98 9.17 4.62 -13.35
N SER A 99 8.83 3.73 -14.29
CA SER A 99 9.60 2.52 -14.58
C SER A 99 10.99 2.84 -15.12
N TRP A 100 11.09 3.72 -16.12
CA TRP A 100 12.38 4.10 -16.69
C TRP A 100 13.29 4.78 -15.66
N ALA A 101 12.74 5.66 -14.82
CA ALA A 101 13.50 6.27 -13.74
C ALA A 101 13.99 5.24 -12.72
N GLN A 102 13.14 4.29 -12.31
CA GLN A 102 13.54 3.18 -11.43
C GLN A 102 14.66 2.32 -12.06
N ASN A 103 14.68 2.20 -13.39
CA ASN A 103 15.69 1.46 -14.14
C ASN A 103 16.96 2.29 -14.46
N GLY A 104 17.11 3.49 -13.88
CA GLY A 104 18.31 4.33 -14.03
C GLY A 104 18.40 5.11 -15.35
N GLU A 105 17.28 5.26 -16.07
CA GLU A 105 17.28 6.00 -17.35
C GLU A 105 17.49 7.50 -17.15
N CYS A 106 17.22 8.05 -15.95
CA CYS A 106 17.51 9.44 -15.65
C CYS A 106 19.01 9.75 -15.79
N GLU A 107 19.87 8.80 -15.43
CA GLU A 107 21.32 8.89 -15.57
C GLU A 107 21.82 8.37 -16.93
N ASN A 108 21.22 7.28 -17.44
CA ASN A 108 21.66 6.64 -18.69
C ASN A 108 21.21 7.39 -19.95
N ASN A 109 20.07 8.07 -19.89
CA ASN A 109 19.46 8.80 -21.01
C ASN A 109 18.87 10.16 -20.58
N PRO A 110 19.68 11.04 -19.95
CA PRO A 110 19.20 12.27 -19.30
C PRO A 110 18.55 13.26 -20.29
N GLY A 111 19.01 13.32 -21.54
CA GLY A 111 18.46 14.25 -22.52
C GLY A 111 16.99 13.98 -22.83
N TRP A 112 16.66 12.71 -23.04
CA TRP A 112 15.28 12.29 -23.30
C TRP A 112 14.45 12.30 -22.02
N MET A 113 14.99 11.72 -20.94
CA MET A 113 14.30 11.59 -19.66
C MET A 113 14.00 12.94 -19.02
N ASN A 114 14.93 13.89 -19.01
CA ASN A 114 14.66 15.21 -18.41
C ASN A 114 13.62 16.01 -19.20
N SER A 115 13.43 15.71 -20.48
CA SER A 115 12.44 16.40 -21.32
C SER A 115 11.05 15.77 -21.24
N ASN A 116 10.96 14.44 -21.07
CA ASN A 116 9.71 13.68 -21.12
C ASN A 116 9.26 13.16 -19.74
N CYS A 117 10.20 12.97 -18.84
CA CYS A 117 10.02 12.45 -17.50
C CYS A 117 10.59 13.40 -16.42
N PRO A 118 10.37 14.74 -16.52
CA PRO A 118 11.01 15.70 -15.63
C PRO A 118 10.57 15.55 -14.17
N LEU A 119 9.37 15.00 -13.93
CA LEU A 119 8.89 14.71 -12.58
C LEU A 119 9.56 13.45 -12.04
N SER A 120 9.58 12.37 -12.84
CA SER A 120 10.22 11.10 -12.45
C SER A 120 11.70 11.26 -12.13
N CYS A 121 12.41 12.11 -12.88
CA CYS A 121 13.84 12.36 -12.69
C CYS A 121 14.14 13.50 -11.70
N GLY A 122 13.13 14.04 -11.01
CA GLY A 122 13.32 15.12 -10.03
C GLY A 122 13.84 16.44 -10.60
N VAL A 123 13.72 16.65 -11.91
CA VAL A 123 14.25 17.84 -12.63
C VAL A 123 13.47 19.10 -12.28
N CYS A 124 12.15 18.97 -12.09
CA CYS A 124 11.29 20.12 -11.79
C CYS A 124 11.54 20.71 -10.40
N HIS A 125 11.88 19.85 -9.43
CA HIS A 125 11.92 20.20 -8.01
C HIS A 125 13.16 19.56 -7.35
N PRO A 126 14.38 19.98 -7.74
CA PRO A 126 15.63 19.32 -7.34
C PRO A 126 15.95 19.48 -5.85
N ASP A 127 15.34 20.45 -5.18
CA ASP A 127 15.53 20.73 -3.76
C ASP A 127 14.52 19.98 -2.87
N LEU A 128 13.56 19.26 -3.45
CA LEU A 128 12.59 18.47 -2.68
C LEU A 128 13.16 17.10 -2.28
N PRO A 129 12.83 16.60 -1.08
CA PRO A 129 13.12 15.22 -0.71
C PRO A 129 12.55 14.24 -1.77
N ALA A 130 13.27 13.16 -2.07
CA ALA A 130 12.80 12.10 -2.97
C ALA A 130 11.42 11.56 -2.56
N ASP A 131 11.18 11.51 -1.26
CA ASP A 131 9.91 11.15 -0.64
C ASP A 131 8.76 12.10 -1.06
N CYS A 132 9.00 13.41 -1.24
CA CYS A 132 8.01 14.34 -1.77
C CYS A 132 7.80 14.18 -3.29
N LEU A 133 8.84 13.79 -4.04
CA LEU A 133 8.74 13.59 -5.50
C LEU A 133 7.96 12.31 -5.87
N THR A 134 8.09 11.27 -5.04
CA THR A 134 7.41 9.97 -5.22
C THR A 134 5.94 10.01 -4.81
N THR A 135 5.57 10.80 -3.79
CA THR A 135 4.21 10.90 -3.25
C THR A 135 3.31 11.91 -3.99
N LYS A 136 3.83 12.67 -4.96
CA LYS A 136 3.11 13.83 -5.53
C LYS A 136 2.90 13.85 -7.05
N ARG A 137 3.01 12.72 -7.76
CA ARG A 137 2.44 12.60 -9.13
C ARG A 137 0.91 12.72 -9.13
N GLY A 138 0.33 12.57 -7.95
CA GLY A 138 -1.03 12.76 -7.51
C GLY A 138 -1.13 12.19 -6.09
N ARG A 139 -2.29 12.34 -5.47
CA ARG A 139 -2.59 11.63 -4.22
C ARG A 139 -3.63 10.57 -4.51
N ALA A 140 -3.47 9.39 -3.91
CA ALA A 140 -4.58 8.47 -3.84
C ALA A 140 -5.76 9.16 -3.15
N TRP A 141 -6.97 8.83 -3.57
CA TRP A 141 -8.16 9.45 -3.01
C TRP A 141 -8.38 8.92 -1.59
N ASP A 142 -9.08 9.68 -0.76
CA ASP A 142 -9.55 9.19 0.54
C ASP A 142 -10.92 8.50 0.42
N THR A 143 -11.43 8.35 -0.81
CA THR A 143 -12.73 7.75 -1.15
C THR A 143 -12.57 6.52 -2.06
N TRP A 144 -13.62 5.70 -2.10
CA TRP A 144 -13.75 4.54 -2.97
C TRP A 144 -15.14 4.50 -3.58
N GLU A 145 -15.28 3.71 -4.64
CA GLU A 145 -16.56 3.33 -5.25
C GLU A 145 -16.38 1.85 -5.63
N CYS A 146 -16.90 0.97 -4.78
CA CYS A 146 -16.84 -0.47 -4.95
C CYS A 146 -18.24 -1.09 -5.18
N THR A 147 -19.28 -0.26 -5.35
CA THR A 147 -20.68 -0.68 -5.40
C THR A 147 -21.19 -0.71 -6.82
N ASN A 148 -21.13 0.43 -7.50
CA ASN A 148 -21.76 0.66 -8.77
C ASN A 148 -20.76 0.50 -9.92
N VAL A 149 -20.77 -0.67 -10.54
CA VAL A 149 -19.89 -0.96 -11.68
C VAL A 149 -20.27 -0.07 -12.87
N THR A 150 -19.32 0.72 -13.33
CA THR A 150 -19.51 1.63 -14.47
C THR A 150 -18.63 1.23 -15.65
N SER A 151 -18.81 1.91 -16.80
CA SER A 151 -17.83 1.89 -17.87
C SER A 151 -16.58 2.67 -17.46
N VAL A 152 -15.40 2.26 -17.94
CA VAL A 152 -14.14 2.98 -17.69
C VAL A 152 -14.27 4.47 -18.09
N PRO A 153 -14.09 5.43 -17.15
CA PRO A 153 -14.15 6.85 -17.47
C PRO A 153 -13.10 7.24 -18.52
N GLU A 154 -13.46 8.13 -19.45
CA GLU A 154 -12.58 8.52 -20.55
C GLU A 154 -11.26 9.15 -20.07
N GLU A 155 -11.32 9.91 -18.97
CA GLU A 155 -10.13 10.49 -18.34
C GLU A 155 -9.18 9.42 -17.78
N VAL A 156 -9.72 8.36 -17.17
CA VAL A 156 -8.95 7.23 -16.65
C VAL A 156 -8.33 6.45 -17.82
N ARG A 157 -9.12 6.16 -18.86
CA ARG A 157 -8.66 5.48 -20.06
C ARG A 157 -7.53 6.23 -20.74
N THR A 158 -7.69 7.54 -20.94
CA THR A 158 -6.68 8.39 -21.58
C THR A 158 -5.41 8.49 -20.74
N LYS A 159 -5.56 8.77 -19.43
CA LYS A 159 -4.42 8.93 -18.51
C LYS A 159 -3.57 7.66 -18.42
N LEU A 160 -4.20 6.50 -18.39
CA LEU A 160 -3.53 5.21 -18.21
C LEU A 160 -3.23 4.49 -19.54
N GLN A 161 -3.73 5.02 -20.66
CA GLN A 161 -3.66 4.41 -21.99
C GLN A 161 -4.24 2.99 -21.99
N LEU A 162 -5.44 2.82 -21.41
CA LEU A 162 -6.08 1.51 -21.26
C LEU A 162 -6.64 1.00 -22.58
N ASP A 163 -6.33 -0.26 -22.88
CA ASP A 163 -6.90 -0.99 -24.01
C ASP A 163 -8.44 -1.08 -23.89
N THR A 164 -9.12 -1.23 -25.03
CA THR A 164 -10.58 -1.39 -25.08
C THR A 164 -11.06 -2.74 -24.54
N PHE A 165 -10.17 -3.67 -24.23
CA PHE A 165 -10.49 -4.86 -23.45
C PHE A 165 -11.20 -4.49 -22.14
N TYR A 166 -10.69 -3.49 -21.43
CA TYR A 166 -11.28 -3.04 -20.16
C TYR A 166 -12.57 -2.26 -20.43
N GLN A 167 -13.68 -2.79 -19.95
CA GLN A 167 -15.02 -2.22 -20.16
C GLN A 167 -15.75 -1.93 -18.84
N LYS A 168 -15.33 -2.56 -17.73
CA LYS A 168 -15.88 -2.35 -16.41
C LYS A 168 -14.89 -1.66 -15.48
N TYR A 169 -15.40 -0.83 -14.58
CA TYR A 169 -14.61 0.02 -13.71
C TYR A 169 -15.25 0.19 -12.32
N LEU A 170 -14.40 0.04 -11.31
CA LEU A 170 -14.55 0.52 -9.94
C LEU A 170 -13.23 1.18 -9.51
N HIS A 171 -13.19 1.76 -8.31
CA HIS A 171 -11.92 2.20 -7.73
C HIS A 171 -11.87 2.07 -6.21
N ALA A 172 -10.70 1.72 -5.70
CA ALA A 172 -10.35 1.88 -4.29
C ALA A 172 -9.30 3.00 -4.21
N TYR A 173 -9.61 4.12 -3.55
CA TYR A 173 -8.68 5.24 -3.41
C TYR A 173 -8.18 5.84 -4.75
N GLY A 174 -9.03 5.82 -5.79
CA GLY A 174 -8.66 6.22 -7.14
C GLY A 174 -7.78 5.22 -7.90
N ILE A 175 -7.40 4.09 -7.28
CA ILE A 175 -6.71 2.98 -7.92
C ILE A 175 -7.74 2.18 -8.72
N PRO A 176 -7.61 2.07 -10.06
CA PRO A 176 -8.59 1.39 -10.90
C PRO A 176 -8.70 -0.09 -10.60
N ILE A 177 -9.94 -0.57 -10.59
CA ILE A 177 -10.29 -1.98 -10.58
C ILE A 177 -11.00 -2.27 -11.89
N LEU A 178 -10.42 -3.13 -12.72
CA LEU A 178 -10.79 -3.27 -14.12
C LEU A 178 -11.25 -4.69 -14.47
N GLY A 179 -12.10 -4.78 -15.48
CA GLY A 179 -12.53 -6.05 -16.03
C GLY A 179 -13.07 -5.89 -17.44
N SER A 180 -13.18 -7.01 -18.15
CA SER A 180 -13.82 -7.04 -19.46
C SER A 180 -15.34 -6.86 -19.34
N SER A 181 -16.02 -6.80 -20.49
CA SER A 181 -17.48 -6.69 -20.50
C SER A 181 -18.19 -7.96 -20.03
N ILE A 182 -17.52 -9.11 -20.08
CA ILE A 182 -18.11 -10.41 -19.73
C ILE A 182 -17.88 -10.81 -18.27
N LEU A 183 -16.90 -10.21 -17.59
CA LEU A 183 -16.65 -10.43 -16.16
C LEU A 183 -17.88 -10.07 -15.32
N PRO A 184 -18.37 -10.92 -14.40
CA PRO A 184 -19.46 -10.54 -13.50
C PRO A 184 -19.10 -9.39 -12.57
N ASP A 185 -20.07 -8.52 -12.29
CA ASP A 185 -19.87 -7.34 -11.44
C ASP A 185 -19.38 -7.72 -10.03
N ASP A 186 -19.89 -8.82 -9.46
CA ASP A 186 -19.51 -9.29 -8.13
C ASP A 186 -18.02 -9.61 -8.01
N ALA A 187 -17.38 -10.12 -9.08
CA ALA A 187 -15.95 -10.38 -9.08
C ALA A 187 -15.15 -9.07 -9.00
N LEU A 188 -15.61 -8.04 -9.71
CA LEU A 188 -15.02 -6.71 -9.67
C LEU A 188 -15.20 -6.05 -8.29
N ARG A 189 -16.40 -6.20 -7.69
CA ARG A 189 -16.69 -5.73 -6.33
C ARG A 189 -15.77 -6.39 -5.31
N ARG A 190 -15.60 -7.72 -5.38
CA ARG A 190 -14.70 -8.44 -4.47
C ARG A 190 -13.26 -7.94 -4.60
N CYS A 191 -12.75 -7.85 -5.82
CA CYS A 191 -11.41 -7.31 -6.07
C CYS A 191 -11.26 -5.89 -5.50
N CYS A 192 -12.28 -5.04 -5.65
CA CYS A 192 -12.28 -3.69 -5.08
C CYS A 192 -12.17 -3.71 -3.54
N TYR A 193 -12.88 -4.62 -2.88
CA TYR A 193 -12.76 -4.85 -1.44
C TYR A 193 -11.34 -5.28 -1.04
N ASP A 194 -10.75 -6.24 -1.76
CA ASP A 194 -9.39 -6.72 -1.44
C ASP A 194 -8.34 -5.61 -1.59
N VAL A 195 -8.43 -4.80 -2.65
CA VAL A 195 -7.54 -3.63 -2.86
C VAL A 195 -7.77 -2.56 -1.80
N LEU A 196 -9.02 -2.25 -1.48
CA LEU A 196 -9.36 -1.30 -0.41
C LEU A 196 -8.75 -1.74 0.91
N PHE A 197 -8.90 -3.02 1.25
CA PHE A 197 -8.39 -3.62 2.47
C PHE A 197 -6.85 -3.62 2.52
N MET A 198 -6.19 -4.12 1.47
CA MET A 198 -4.71 -4.23 1.46
C MET A 198 -4.02 -2.86 1.41
N LEU A 199 -4.70 -1.79 1.02
CA LEU A 199 -4.14 -0.43 1.01
C LEU A 199 -4.72 0.48 2.11
N ALA A 200 -5.49 -0.07 3.05
CA ALA A 200 -6.12 0.68 4.13
C ALA A 200 -5.09 1.23 5.13
N ASP A 201 -4.12 0.41 5.53
CA ASP A 201 -3.32 0.69 6.72
C ASP A 201 -2.32 1.83 6.56
N ARG A 202 -1.81 2.07 5.35
CA ARG A 202 -0.69 2.99 5.09
C ARG A 202 -0.94 3.85 3.85
N ARG A 203 -1.34 5.10 4.08
CA ARG A 203 -1.58 6.08 3.01
C ARG A 203 -0.36 6.35 2.12
N ASP A 204 0.84 6.39 2.68
CA ASP A 204 2.06 6.60 1.90
C ASP A 204 2.35 5.45 0.93
N LEU A 205 2.07 4.20 1.33
CA LEU A 205 2.13 3.05 0.43
C LEU A 205 1.06 3.14 -0.68
N ARG A 206 -0.16 3.52 -0.32
CA ARG A 206 -1.26 3.74 -1.24
C ARG A 206 -0.96 4.84 -2.27
N ASP A 207 -0.39 5.96 -1.82
CA ASP A 207 0.03 7.07 -2.69
C ASP A 207 1.12 6.61 -3.68
N SER A 208 2.11 5.84 -3.21
CA SER A 208 3.11 5.25 -4.09
C SER A 208 2.47 4.35 -5.16
N TYR A 209 1.58 3.45 -4.75
CA TYR A 209 0.89 2.53 -5.66
C TYR A 209 0.10 3.28 -6.74
N PHE A 210 -0.64 4.32 -6.35
CA PHE A 210 -1.37 5.20 -7.27
C PHE A 210 -0.43 5.95 -8.23
N ASN A 211 0.69 6.47 -7.72
CA ASN A 211 1.62 7.30 -8.47
C ASN A 211 2.44 6.55 -9.53
N VAL A 212 2.62 5.24 -9.35
CA VAL A 212 3.21 4.36 -10.38
C VAL A 212 2.17 3.71 -11.28
N TYR A 213 0.94 4.26 -11.31
CA TYR A 213 -0.18 3.80 -12.13
C TYR A 213 -0.63 2.38 -11.82
N GLY A 214 -0.43 1.93 -10.58
CA GLY A 214 -0.90 0.66 -10.08
C GLY A 214 -2.42 0.53 -10.28
N ARG A 215 -2.85 -0.68 -10.64
CA ARG A 215 -4.26 -1.06 -10.79
C ARG A 215 -4.44 -2.55 -10.51
N ALA A 216 -5.69 -2.97 -10.44
CA ALA A 216 -6.05 -4.38 -10.42
C ALA A 216 -6.96 -4.73 -11.59
N ALA A 217 -6.88 -5.97 -12.09
CA ALA A 217 -7.82 -6.48 -13.07
C ALA A 217 -8.19 -7.94 -12.81
N ILE A 218 -9.45 -8.29 -13.06
CA ILE A 218 -9.92 -9.67 -12.93
C ILE A 218 -10.28 -10.22 -14.31
N MET A 219 -9.78 -11.42 -14.59
CA MET A 219 -10.15 -12.21 -15.76
C MET A 219 -11.46 -12.94 -15.49
N ALA A 220 -12.37 -12.95 -16.45
CA ALA A 220 -13.52 -13.86 -16.41
C ALA A 220 -13.07 -15.33 -16.44
N GLU A 221 -13.93 -16.25 -16.03
CA GLU A 221 -13.61 -17.70 -16.02
C GLU A 221 -13.20 -18.22 -17.42
N SER A 222 -13.76 -17.63 -18.49
CA SER A 222 -13.43 -17.99 -19.87
C SER A 222 -12.23 -17.26 -20.48
N GLU A 223 -11.68 -16.26 -19.79
CA GLU A 223 -10.51 -15.49 -20.24
C GLU A 223 -9.23 -16.12 -19.68
N VAL A 224 -8.10 -15.92 -20.36
CA VAL A 224 -6.79 -16.45 -19.96
C VAL A 224 -5.78 -15.33 -19.69
N THR A 225 -4.65 -15.66 -19.07
CA THR A 225 -3.63 -14.69 -18.64
C THR A 225 -3.22 -13.69 -19.72
N LEU A 226 -3.01 -14.15 -20.95
CA LEU A 226 -2.59 -13.29 -22.06
C LEU A 226 -3.73 -12.44 -22.66
N ASP A 227 -5.00 -12.66 -22.28
CA ASP A 227 -6.10 -11.77 -22.66
C ASP A 227 -6.02 -10.42 -21.93
N ILE A 228 -5.36 -10.39 -20.76
CA ILE A 228 -5.00 -9.14 -20.11
C ILE A 228 -3.99 -8.41 -21.00
N PRO A 229 -4.31 -7.18 -21.49
CA PRO A 229 -3.48 -6.47 -22.46
C PRO A 229 -2.01 -6.33 -22.03
N GLU A 230 -1.77 -6.07 -20.75
CA GLU A 230 -0.44 -5.94 -20.16
C GLU A 230 0.38 -7.23 -20.18
N HIS A 231 -0.27 -8.40 -20.24
CA HIS A 231 0.37 -9.72 -20.22
C HIS A 231 0.45 -10.36 -21.61
N SER A 232 -0.18 -9.77 -22.63
CA SER A 232 -0.24 -10.28 -24.02
C SER A 232 1.12 -10.55 -24.69
N HIS A 233 2.20 -10.02 -24.13
CA HIS A 233 3.57 -10.20 -24.63
C HIS A 233 4.29 -11.43 -24.05
N MET A 234 3.70 -12.09 -23.05
CA MET A 234 4.28 -13.24 -22.35
C MET A 234 4.20 -14.53 -23.17
N ASP A 235 4.87 -15.57 -22.71
CA ASP A 235 4.81 -16.90 -23.32
C ASP A 235 3.42 -17.54 -23.15
N GLU A 236 2.95 -18.29 -24.16
CA GLU A 236 1.60 -18.87 -24.16
C GLU A 236 1.37 -19.87 -23.01
N SER A 237 2.43 -20.46 -22.45
CA SER A 237 2.31 -21.35 -21.28
C SER A 237 1.61 -20.69 -20.08
N PHE A 238 1.69 -19.36 -19.94
CA PHE A 238 1.02 -18.61 -18.88
C PHE A 238 -0.50 -18.70 -18.92
N ASN A 239 -1.11 -19.00 -20.07
CA ASN A 239 -2.56 -19.22 -20.19
C ASN A 239 -3.04 -20.44 -19.40
N THR A 240 -2.15 -21.39 -19.13
CA THR A 240 -2.47 -22.61 -18.36
C THR A 240 -1.78 -22.66 -17.01
N ARG A 241 -0.67 -21.93 -16.85
CA ARG A 241 0.16 -21.95 -15.65
C ARG A 241 -0.38 -21.03 -14.55
N ALA A 242 -1.01 -19.91 -14.91
CA ALA A 242 -1.36 -18.86 -13.98
C ALA A 242 -2.82 -18.43 -14.14
N ARG A 243 -3.44 -18.08 -13.01
CA ARG A 243 -4.77 -17.45 -12.94
C ARG A 243 -4.73 -16.11 -12.19
N GLY A 244 -3.53 -15.57 -12.07
CA GLY A 244 -3.21 -14.29 -11.48
C GLY A 244 -1.73 -13.99 -11.69
N LEU A 245 -1.34 -12.73 -11.56
CA LEU A 245 0.05 -12.27 -11.69
C LEU A 245 0.23 -10.97 -10.91
N GLY A 246 1.34 -10.85 -10.20
CA GLY A 246 1.70 -9.67 -9.46
C GLY A 246 2.12 -8.49 -10.34
N GLY A 247 1.60 -7.31 -10.03
CA GLY A 247 1.95 -6.08 -10.73
C GLY A 247 3.39 -5.63 -10.46
N THR A 248 3.98 -4.96 -11.44
CA THR A 248 5.30 -4.33 -11.35
C THR A 248 5.23 -2.88 -11.82
N VAL A 249 6.24 -2.05 -11.54
CA VAL A 249 6.24 -0.66 -12.05
C VAL A 249 6.20 -0.60 -13.60
N SER A 250 6.71 -1.63 -14.28
CA SER A 250 6.66 -1.73 -15.75
C SER A 250 5.33 -2.22 -16.30
N TYR A 251 4.68 -3.15 -15.59
CA TYR A 251 3.36 -3.68 -15.89
C TYR A 251 2.49 -3.51 -14.65
N PRO A 252 1.95 -2.29 -14.40
CA PRO A 252 1.42 -1.93 -13.09
C PRO A 252 -0.02 -2.41 -12.87
N VAL A 253 -0.28 -3.69 -13.16
CA VAL A 253 -1.55 -4.35 -12.93
C VAL A 253 -1.31 -5.66 -12.18
N SER A 254 -1.89 -5.80 -10.99
CA SER A 254 -2.02 -7.11 -10.35
C SER A 254 -3.30 -7.76 -10.83
N THR A 255 -3.26 -9.04 -11.18
CA THR A 255 -4.42 -9.74 -11.73
C THR A 255 -4.82 -10.95 -10.93
N GLY A 256 -6.11 -11.26 -10.99
CA GLY A 256 -6.69 -12.51 -10.48
C GLY A 256 -7.77 -13.02 -11.43
N ALA A 257 -8.45 -14.07 -11.00
CA ALA A 257 -9.47 -14.74 -11.79
C ALA A 257 -10.82 -14.80 -11.06
N GLU A 258 -11.90 -14.69 -11.83
CA GLU A 258 -13.28 -14.70 -11.36
C GLU A 258 -13.57 -15.88 -10.44
N GLU A 259 -13.20 -17.10 -10.85
CA GLU A 259 -13.48 -18.32 -10.09
C GLU A 259 -12.80 -18.33 -8.72
N ASN A 260 -11.64 -17.68 -8.61
CA ASN A 260 -10.92 -17.54 -7.35
C ASN A 260 -11.56 -16.44 -6.49
N VAL A 261 -11.70 -15.21 -6.99
CA VAL A 261 -12.27 -14.13 -6.16
C VAL A 261 -13.72 -14.42 -5.72
N LEU A 262 -14.49 -15.21 -6.48
CA LEU A 262 -15.85 -15.61 -6.11
C LEU A 262 -15.98 -17.01 -5.47
N CYS A 263 -14.86 -17.71 -5.26
CA CYS A 263 -14.83 -19.02 -4.59
C CYS A 263 -15.72 -20.09 -5.24
N TYR A 264 -15.67 -20.15 -6.58
CA TYR A 264 -16.38 -21.15 -7.35
C TYR A 264 -15.85 -22.56 -7.06
N GLN A 265 -16.71 -23.56 -7.26
CA GLN A 265 -16.32 -24.97 -7.12
C GLN A 265 -15.40 -25.45 -8.25
N SER A 266 -15.36 -24.74 -9.38
CA SER A 266 -14.49 -25.01 -10.53
C SER A 266 -13.03 -24.59 -10.28
N ASP A 267 -12.78 -23.71 -9.30
CA ASP A 267 -11.46 -23.20 -8.98
C ASP A 267 -10.56 -24.34 -8.45
N SER A 268 -9.44 -24.61 -9.14
CA SER A 268 -8.44 -25.56 -8.67
C SER A 268 -7.62 -25.04 -7.48
N LEU A 269 -7.62 -23.73 -7.27
CA LEU A 269 -6.92 -22.99 -6.20
C LEU A 269 -7.93 -22.47 -5.15
N ARG A 270 -9.06 -23.16 -4.99
CA ARG A 270 -10.19 -22.71 -4.14
C ARG A 270 -9.86 -22.56 -2.66
N VAL A 271 -8.76 -23.12 -2.20
CA VAL A 271 -8.41 -23.18 -0.77
C VAL A 271 -7.63 -21.95 -0.28
N GLU A 272 -7.23 -21.07 -1.19
CA GLU A 272 -6.39 -19.91 -0.90
C GLU A 272 -6.83 -18.68 -1.71
N ASP A 273 -6.59 -17.48 -1.20
CA ASP A 273 -6.86 -16.24 -1.94
C ASP A 273 -5.67 -15.88 -2.84
N ILE A 274 -5.76 -16.26 -4.12
CA ILE A 274 -4.70 -16.04 -5.11
C ILE A 274 -4.63 -14.56 -5.47
N PHE A 275 -5.76 -13.86 -5.56
CA PHE A 275 -5.71 -12.44 -5.86
C PHE A 275 -4.96 -11.66 -4.78
N MET A 276 -5.15 -11.98 -3.50
CA MET A 276 -4.35 -11.37 -2.41
C MET A 276 -2.86 -11.69 -2.52
N HIS A 277 -2.48 -12.92 -2.91
CA HIS A 277 -1.08 -13.27 -3.18
C HIS A 277 -0.46 -12.35 -4.24
N GLU A 278 -1.12 -12.26 -5.40
CA GLU A 278 -0.65 -11.47 -6.52
C GLU A 278 -0.68 -9.96 -6.23
N PHE A 279 -1.68 -9.52 -5.48
CA PHE A 279 -1.73 -8.13 -5.03
C PHE A 279 -0.63 -7.84 -4.01
N ALA A 280 -0.21 -8.81 -3.17
CA ALA A 280 0.92 -8.66 -2.26
C ALA A 280 2.24 -8.42 -3.01
N HIS A 281 2.48 -9.12 -4.13
CA HIS A 281 3.61 -8.79 -5.02
C HIS A 281 3.51 -7.36 -5.57
N GLY A 282 2.30 -6.93 -5.95
CA GLY A 282 2.04 -5.56 -6.40
C GLY A 282 2.39 -4.53 -5.31
N VAL A 283 1.90 -4.72 -4.09
CA VAL A 283 2.19 -3.88 -2.92
C VAL A 283 3.69 -3.83 -2.65
N HIS A 284 4.39 -4.96 -2.76
CA HIS A 284 5.84 -5.00 -2.63
C HIS A 284 6.56 -4.14 -3.69
N ASN A 285 6.27 -4.40 -4.97
CA ASN A 285 6.97 -3.79 -6.09
C ASN A 285 6.68 -2.31 -6.32
N MET A 286 5.44 -1.89 -6.05
CA MET A 286 4.92 -0.55 -6.38
C MET A 286 4.74 0.35 -5.15
N ALA A 287 4.91 -0.18 -3.94
CA ALA A 287 4.80 0.60 -2.72
C ALA A 287 5.93 0.32 -1.73
N ALA A 288 6.00 -0.88 -1.15
CA ALA A 288 6.89 -1.16 -0.03
C ALA A 288 8.36 -0.86 -0.35
N LYS A 289 8.89 -1.40 -1.46
CA LYS A 289 10.29 -1.19 -1.82
C LYS A 289 10.63 0.25 -2.25
N ILE A 290 9.61 1.05 -2.58
CA ILE A 290 9.77 2.45 -3.00
C ILE A 290 9.76 3.37 -1.77
N VAL A 291 8.85 3.10 -0.82
CA VAL A 291 8.56 4.00 0.31
C VAL A 291 9.33 3.63 1.56
N ILE A 292 9.57 2.34 1.80
CA ILE A 292 10.20 1.84 3.02
C ILE A 292 11.71 1.70 2.77
N PRO A 293 12.57 2.45 3.49
CA PRO A 293 14.01 2.33 3.35
C PRO A 293 14.50 0.91 3.62
N ASP A 294 15.43 0.45 2.79
CA ASP A 294 16.13 -0.83 2.91
C ASP A 294 15.18 -2.05 2.98
N PHE A 295 13.94 -1.93 2.50
CA PHE A 295 12.93 -2.99 2.62
C PHE A 295 13.38 -4.30 1.96
N ASP A 296 13.89 -4.25 0.73
CA ASP A 296 14.34 -5.43 0.00
C ASP A 296 15.55 -6.09 0.65
N ASP A 297 16.47 -5.31 1.21
CA ASP A 297 17.63 -5.84 1.94
C ASP A 297 17.18 -6.57 3.22
N ARG A 298 16.21 -5.99 3.94
CA ARG A 298 15.64 -6.59 5.15
C ARG A 298 14.81 -7.84 4.84
N LEU A 299 14.02 -7.82 3.76
CA LEU A 299 13.26 -8.96 3.29
C LEU A 299 14.19 -10.10 2.83
N GLY A 300 15.25 -9.77 2.08
CA GLY A 300 16.28 -10.72 1.69
C GLY A 300 16.99 -11.34 2.89
N ALA A 301 17.32 -10.54 3.91
CA ALA A 301 17.92 -11.06 5.14
C ALA A 301 16.97 -11.99 5.92
N ALA A 302 15.68 -11.66 6.01
CA ALA A 302 14.68 -12.53 6.63
C ALA A 302 14.53 -13.86 5.88
N TYR A 303 14.48 -13.80 4.54
CA TYR A 303 14.43 -15.00 3.70
C TYR A 303 15.65 -15.90 3.89
N GLN A 304 16.87 -15.33 3.90
CA GLN A 304 18.08 -16.12 4.14
C GLN A 304 18.11 -16.75 5.54
N ASP A 305 17.60 -16.06 6.56
CA ASP A 305 17.43 -16.65 7.90
C ASP A 305 16.40 -17.81 7.88
N ALA A 306 15.28 -17.65 7.18
CA ALA A 306 14.28 -18.69 7.03
C ALA A 306 14.90 -19.96 6.41
N LEU A 307 15.61 -19.83 5.28
CA LEU A 307 16.32 -20.92 4.62
C LEU A 307 17.35 -21.59 5.54
N ALA A 308 18.16 -20.79 6.24
CA ALA A 308 19.21 -21.30 7.14
C ALA A 308 18.65 -22.11 8.32
N ASN A 309 17.40 -21.82 8.73
CA ASN A 309 16.71 -22.52 9.81
C ASN A 309 15.73 -23.60 9.30
N GLY A 310 15.70 -23.88 7.99
CA GLY A 310 14.79 -24.87 7.40
C GLY A 310 13.32 -24.48 7.50
N ARG A 311 13.02 -23.18 7.68
CA ARG A 311 11.66 -22.67 7.60
C ARG A 311 11.18 -22.71 6.16
N PHE A 312 9.91 -23.02 5.95
CA PHE A 312 9.29 -23.14 4.63
C PHE A 312 9.97 -24.16 3.70
N ALA A 313 10.85 -25.02 4.22
CA ALA A 313 11.61 -25.96 3.40
C ALA A 313 10.69 -26.84 2.56
N ASN A 314 10.92 -26.88 1.24
CA ASN A 314 10.11 -27.63 0.28
C ASN A 314 8.62 -27.21 0.31
N THR A 315 8.38 -25.90 0.35
CA THR A 315 7.09 -25.26 0.12
C THR A 315 7.26 -24.18 -0.95
N TYR A 316 6.16 -23.64 -1.47
CA TYR A 316 6.21 -22.58 -2.48
C TYR A 316 6.90 -21.31 -1.96
N ALA A 317 6.79 -21.03 -0.66
CA ALA A 317 7.50 -19.92 0.00
C ALA A 317 9.05 -20.07 0.01
N ASP A 318 9.61 -21.23 -0.33
CA ASP A 318 11.05 -21.50 -0.48
C ASP A 318 11.53 -21.39 -1.95
N ASP A 319 10.65 -21.07 -2.89
CA ASP A 319 11.04 -20.91 -4.30
C ASP A 319 11.81 -19.60 -4.53
N THR A 320 11.28 -18.48 -4.04
CA THR A 320 11.95 -17.17 -4.13
C THR A 320 11.63 -16.28 -2.93
N VAL A 321 12.46 -15.25 -2.71
CA VAL A 321 12.19 -14.20 -1.71
C VAL A 321 10.85 -13.48 -1.93
N PHE A 322 10.36 -13.46 -3.18
CA PHE A 322 9.09 -12.82 -3.51
C PHE A 322 7.90 -13.73 -3.16
N GLU A 323 8.01 -15.04 -3.40
CA GLU A 323 7.00 -16.02 -2.97
C GLU A 323 6.95 -16.10 -1.45
N TYR A 324 8.12 -16.13 -0.78
CA TYR A 324 8.24 -16.02 0.67
C TYR A 324 7.46 -14.82 1.24
N TRP A 325 7.54 -13.67 0.56
CA TRP A 325 6.77 -12.48 0.92
C TRP A 325 5.26 -12.69 0.73
N ALA A 326 4.84 -13.12 -0.46
CA ALA A 326 3.42 -13.22 -0.80
C ALA A 326 2.68 -14.30 0.02
N GLU A 327 3.28 -15.48 0.19
CA GLU A 327 2.80 -16.56 1.06
C GLU A 327 2.72 -16.12 2.52
N GLY A 328 3.70 -15.35 2.97
CA GLY A 328 3.71 -14.71 4.28
C GLY A 328 2.50 -13.78 4.46
N VAL A 329 2.21 -12.95 3.46
CA VAL A 329 1.06 -12.02 3.49
C VAL A 329 -0.26 -12.78 3.50
N GLN A 330 -0.43 -13.82 2.69
CA GLN A 330 -1.63 -14.66 2.74
C GLN A 330 -1.81 -15.28 4.14
N SER A 331 -0.73 -15.80 4.72
CA SER A 331 -0.76 -16.38 6.07
C SER A 331 -1.10 -15.32 7.13
N TYR A 332 -0.53 -14.10 7.00
CA TYR A 332 -0.84 -12.97 7.88
C TYR A 332 -2.32 -12.55 7.82
N PHE A 333 -3.02 -12.83 6.73
CA PHE A 333 -4.44 -12.57 6.60
C PHE A 333 -5.34 -13.79 6.76
N ASN A 334 -4.76 -14.95 7.12
CA ASN A 334 -5.46 -16.22 7.29
C ASN A 334 -6.17 -16.70 6.02
N VAL A 335 -5.58 -16.42 4.85
CA VAL A 335 -6.12 -16.82 3.54
C VAL A 335 -5.17 -17.75 2.78
N ASN A 336 -4.17 -18.31 3.47
CA ASN A 336 -3.29 -19.33 2.92
C ASN A 336 -3.84 -20.75 3.17
N HIS A 337 -3.39 -21.71 2.38
CA HIS A 337 -3.74 -23.12 2.53
C HIS A 337 -2.92 -23.80 3.63
N GLU A 338 -3.59 -24.50 4.54
CA GLU A 338 -2.95 -25.34 5.55
C GLU A 338 -2.72 -26.76 5.04
N SER A 339 -1.53 -27.31 5.29
CA SER A 339 -1.21 -28.71 5.01
C SER A 339 -0.33 -29.30 6.13
N ASP A 340 -0.90 -30.22 6.92
CA ASP A 340 -0.19 -31.01 7.92
C ASP A 340 -0.48 -32.51 7.73
N PRO A 341 0.48 -33.31 7.23
CA PRO A 341 1.88 -32.97 6.97
C PRO A 341 2.08 -32.11 5.71
N PRO A 342 3.22 -31.41 5.56
CA PRO A 342 3.54 -30.63 4.36
C PRO A 342 3.45 -31.43 3.06
N ASP A 343 2.91 -30.82 2.00
CA ASP A 343 2.60 -31.49 0.72
C ASP A 343 3.57 -31.16 -0.43
N GLY A 344 4.60 -30.34 -0.16
CA GLY A 344 5.54 -29.87 -1.17
C GLY A 344 5.21 -28.49 -1.74
N ILE A 345 4.07 -27.92 -1.37
CA ILE A 345 3.62 -26.58 -1.75
C ILE A 345 3.32 -25.79 -0.48
N HIS A 346 2.64 -26.40 0.49
CA HIS A 346 2.22 -25.78 1.75
C HIS A 346 2.71 -26.56 2.97
N ASN A 347 2.62 -25.91 4.13
CA ASN A 347 2.84 -26.51 5.45
C ASN A 347 1.71 -26.09 6.41
N TYR A 348 1.89 -26.32 7.72
CA TYR A 348 0.88 -25.98 8.72
C TYR A 348 0.75 -24.47 9.01
N VAL A 349 1.64 -23.61 8.49
CA VAL A 349 1.67 -22.18 8.79
C VAL A 349 0.78 -21.46 7.79
N ASN A 350 -0.49 -21.23 8.16
CA ASN A 350 -1.43 -20.53 7.29
C ASN A 350 -2.20 -19.40 7.99
N THR A 351 -1.93 -19.18 9.29
CA THR A 351 -2.51 -18.08 10.06
C THR A 351 -1.49 -17.05 10.54
N ARG A 352 -1.98 -15.85 10.87
CA ARG A 352 -1.20 -14.76 11.45
C ARG A 352 -0.50 -15.17 12.74
N GLU A 353 -1.18 -15.96 13.56
CA GLU A 353 -0.67 -16.39 14.86
C GLU A 353 0.46 -17.41 14.69
N GLU A 354 0.29 -18.40 13.81
CA GLU A 354 1.34 -19.36 13.47
C GLU A 354 2.54 -18.68 12.84
N LEU A 355 2.32 -17.78 11.87
CA LEU A 355 3.39 -17.04 11.22
C LEU A 355 4.21 -16.24 12.24
N ARG A 356 3.55 -15.57 13.20
CA ARG A 356 4.23 -14.82 14.27
C ARG A 356 5.16 -15.72 15.10
N GLY A 357 4.74 -16.95 15.38
CA GLY A 357 5.55 -17.92 16.15
C GLY A 357 6.63 -18.59 15.31
N TYR A 358 6.34 -18.87 14.04
CA TYR A 358 7.18 -19.63 13.12
C TYR A 358 8.30 -18.80 12.53
N ASP A 359 7.97 -17.63 11.95
CA ASP A 359 8.89 -16.68 11.34
C ASP A 359 8.62 -15.24 11.81
N PRO A 360 9.12 -14.87 13.01
CA PRO A 360 8.95 -13.53 13.53
C PRO A 360 9.56 -12.43 12.65
N ALA A 361 10.58 -12.74 11.85
CA ALA A 361 11.25 -11.75 10.99
C ALA A 361 10.32 -11.34 9.84
N LEU A 362 9.76 -12.32 9.13
CA LEU A 362 8.76 -12.08 8.09
C LEU A 362 7.50 -11.42 8.68
N TYR A 363 7.01 -11.93 9.81
CA TYR A 363 5.86 -11.37 10.50
C TYR A 363 6.02 -9.86 10.75
N ASN A 364 7.17 -9.43 11.25
CA ASN A 364 7.43 -8.03 11.58
C ASN A 364 7.53 -7.14 10.32
N LEU A 365 8.07 -7.67 9.21
CA LEU A 365 8.10 -6.95 7.92
C LEU A 365 6.67 -6.74 7.38
N ILE A 366 5.84 -7.78 7.43
CA ILE A 366 4.43 -7.69 7.01
C ILE A 366 3.66 -6.72 7.92
N GLN A 367 3.88 -6.79 9.25
CA GLN A 367 3.24 -5.89 10.19
C GLN A 367 3.62 -4.41 10.01
N GLU A 368 4.82 -4.10 9.48
CA GLU A 368 5.22 -2.73 9.15
C GLU A 368 4.35 -2.12 8.02
N ILE A 369 3.90 -2.97 7.09
CA ILE A 369 3.04 -2.62 5.96
C ILE A 369 1.56 -2.64 6.35
N PHE A 370 1.15 -3.64 7.15
CA PHE A 370 -0.23 -3.82 7.61
C PHE A 370 -0.38 -3.71 9.15
N PRO A 371 -0.05 -2.54 9.75
CA PRO A 371 -0.02 -2.33 11.20
C PRO A 371 -1.41 -2.25 11.87
N CYS A 372 -2.50 -2.09 11.13
CA CYS A 372 -3.85 -2.07 11.72
C CYS A 372 -4.25 -3.43 12.29
N GLY A 373 -3.64 -4.51 11.79
CA GLY A 373 -4.05 -5.87 12.12
C GLY A 373 -5.48 -6.17 11.67
N ASN A 374 -5.94 -5.54 10.57
CA ASN A 374 -7.25 -5.80 10.00
C ASN A 374 -7.43 -7.29 9.65
N HIS A 375 -8.67 -7.77 9.70
CA HIS A 375 -9.03 -9.13 9.29
C HIS A 375 -9.82 -9.07 8.00
N VAL A 376 -9.36 -9.81 6.99
CA VAL A 376 -10.06 -9.88 5.70
C VAL A 376 -11.26 -10.81 5.84
N VAL A 377 -12.37 -10.43 5.22
CA VAL A 377 -13.54 -11.30 5.10
C VAL A 377 -13.22 -12.39 4.08
N ASP A 378 -13.38 -13.64 4.48
CA ASP A 378 -13.16 -14.81 3.62
C ASP A 378 -13.99 -14.68 2.32
N ARG A 379 -13.35 -14.81 1.16
CA ARG A 379 -14.00 -14.73 -0.16
C ARG A 379 -15.13 -15.74 -0.35
N CYS A 380 -15.09 -16.86 0.36
CA CYS A 380 -16.11 -17.90 0.36
C CYS A 380 -17.28 -17.59 1.31
N VAL A 381 -17.14 -16.61 2.19
CA VAL A 381 -18.14 -16.17 3.17
C VAL A 381 -18.45 -14.69 2.96
N LYS A 382 -19.48 -14.37 2.18
CA LYS A 382 -19.89 -13.00 1.83
C LYS A 382 -20.58 -12.25 3.01
N ASP A 383 -19.95 -12.24 4.18
CA ASP A 383 -20.48 -11.61 5.41
C ASP A 383 -19.66 -10.36 5.78
N TYR A 384 -19.93 -9.26 5.06
CA TYR A 384 -19.23 -7.99 5.25
C TYR A 384 -19.83 -7.14 6.37
N ASP A 385 -21.08 -7.39 6.75
CA ASP A 385 -21.89 -6.58 7.68
C ASP A 385 -21.31 -6.52 9.10
N ALA A 386 -20.46 -7.49 9.46
CA ALA A 386 -19.80 -7.55 10.77
C ALA A 386 -18.31 -7.15 10.72
N SER A 387 -17.80 -6.70 9.57
CA SER A 387 -16.38 -6.36 9.42
C SER A 387 -16.12 -4.88 9.66
N GLU A 388 -15.00 -4.56 10.32
CA GLU A 388 -14.51 -3.20 10.50
C GLU A 388 -13.10 -3.11 9.91
N ILE A 389 -12.86 -2.16 9.01
CA ILE A 389 -11.54 -1.90 8.43
C ILE A 389 -10.98 -0.63 9.06
N LYS A 390 -9.90 -0.77 9.82
CA LYS A 390 -9.13 0.37 10.34
C LYS A 390 -8.23 0.91 9.23
N VAL A 391 -8.06 2.22 9.18
CA VAL A 391 -7.33 2.89 8.09
C VAL A 391 -6.28 3.83 8.67
N ASP A 392 -5.17 3.95 7.94
CA ASP A 392 -4.01 4.80 8.25
C ASP A 392 -3.45 4.52 9.66
N CYS A 393 -3.25 3.25 10.00
CA CYS A 393 -2.72 2.88 11.32
C CYS A 393 -1.22 3.11 11.42
N LYS A 394 -0.80 3.75 12.52
CA LYS A 394 0.61 3.94 12.83
C LYS A 394 0.84 3.92 14.33
N ASN A 395 1.74 3.03 14.79
CA ASN A 395 2.11 2.91 16.21
C ASN A 395 0.90 2.77 17.17
N GLY A 396 -0.13 2.02 16.75
CA GLY A 396 -1.35 1.83 17.53
C GLY A 396 -2.37 2.97 17.47
N LEU A 397 -2.07 4.06 16.75
CA LEU A 397 -3.05 5.10 16.43
C LEU A 397 -3.84 4.67 15.19
N VAL A 398 -5.15 4.62 15.31
CA VAL A 398 -6.09 4.40 14.20
C VAL A 398 -6.66 5.76 13.81
N ARG A 399 -6.60 6.11 12.52
CA ARG A 399 -7.10 7.42 12.06
C ARG A 399 -8.60 7.40 11.82
N THR A 400 -9.10 6.35 11.19
CA THR A 400 -10.52 6.14 10.94
C THR A 400 -10.83 4.65 10.84
N THR A 401 -12.10 4.30 11.01
CA THR A 401 -12.64 2.96 10.78
C THR A 401 -13.73 3.05 9.72
N ILE A 402 -13.75 2.09 8.80
CA ILE A 402 -14.78 1.89 7.78
C ILE A 402 -15.62 0.69 8.22
N ASP A 403 -16.93 0.85 8.23
CA ASP A 403 -17.86 -0.28 8.40
C ASP A 403 -17.91 -1.07 7.09
N GLY A 404 -17.71 -2.38 7.18
CA GLY A 404 -17.68 -3.28 6.03
C GLY A 404 -18.96 -3.25 5.20
N SER A 405 -20.12 -2.98 5.82
CA SER A 405 -21.37 -2.82 5.08
C SER A 405 -21.32 -1.64 4.10
N THR A 406 -20.57 -0.58 4.44
CA THR A 406 -20.45 0.64 3.64
C THR A 406 -19.46 0.54 2.49
N ILE A 407 -18.78 -0.59 2.34
CA ILE A 407 -17.86 -0.82 1.21
C ILE A 407 -18.66 -1.00 -0.09
N PHE A 408 -19.86 -1.57 0.01
CA PHE A 408 -20.74 -1.87 -1.12
C PHE A 408 -22.07 -1.09 -1.10
N GLU A 409 -22.15 0.01 -0.35
CA GLU A 409 -23.33 0.91 -0.34
C GLU A 409 -23.21 2.08 -1.33
#